data_AF-A0A8J5MBN9-F1
#
_entry.id   AF-A0A8J5MBN9-F1
#
_cell.length_a   1.000
_cell.length_b   1.000
_cell.length_c   1.000
_cell.angle_alpha   90.00
_cell.angle_beta   90.00
_cell.angle_gamma   90.00
#
_symmetry.space_group_name_H-M   'P 1'
#
loop_
_entity.id
_entity.type
_entity.pdbx_description
1 polymer ?
#
loop_
_entity_poly.entity_id
_entity_poly.type
_entity_poly.pdbx_seq_one_letter_code
_entity_poly.pdbx_strand_id
1 'polypeptide(L)'
;LRPNAKIVHTPVFEAALVKIANDSKLRAAEARAVERFVVEPSTSTGKRKERSSDNDTSEILRGGKQPRRDGAVAVSYSDLAKMVPPTSNTVERLFSQCKPVLTHQRTCMLPANFEMLAFLRATRDLWNATSLVDTE
;
A
#
# COMPACT_ATOMS: atom_id res chain seq x y z
N LEU A 1 9.16 -13.73 7.34
CA LEU A 1 10.60 -13.38 7.40
C LEU A 1 10.88 -12.68 8.73
N ARG A 2 12.04 -12.86 9.37
CA ARG A 2 12.35 -12.09 10.59
C ARG A 2 12.70 -10.63 10.22
N PRO A 3 12.31 -9.61 11.00
CA PRO A 3 12.61 -8.19 10.71
C PRO A 3 14.10 -7.84 10.59
N ASN A 4 14.97 -8.71 11.08
CA ASN A 4 16.43 -8.58 11.08
C ASN A 4 17.14 -9.60 10.16
N ALA A 5 16.40 -10.19 9.20
CA ALA A 5 17.02 -11.06 8.21
C ALA A 5 18.00 -10.27 7.34
N LYS A 6 19.09 -10.92 6.88
CA LYS A 6 20.12 -10.27 6.04
C LYS A 6 19.58 -9.66 4.74
N ILE A 7 18.44 -10.15 4.26
CA ILE A 7 17.79 -9.67 3.03
C ILE A 7 16.93 -8.41 3.25
N VAL A 8 16.70 -8.00 4.51
CA VAL A 8 15.98 -6.77 4.86
C VAL A 8 17.01 -5.65 4.97
N HIS A 9 17.03 -4.76 3.97
CA HIS A 9 18.02 -3.68 3.90
C HIS A 9 17.56 -2.42 4.64
N THR A 10 16.25 -2.18 4.74
CA THR A 10 15.66 -0.98 5.35
C THR A 10 14.55 -1.34 6.35
N PRO A 11 14.90 -1.93 7.51
CA PRO A 11 13.92 -2.52 8.43
C PRO A 11 12.89 -1.53 8.97
N VAL A 12 13.28 -0.27 9.19
CA VAL A 12 12.38 0.79 9.68
C VAL A 12 11.35 1.17 8.62
N PHE A 13 11.77 1.23 7.35
CA PHE A 13 10.90 1.54 6.22
C PHE A 13 9.92 0.40 5.95
N GLU A 14 10.40 -0.84 5.88
CA GLU A 14 9.54 -2.02 5.68
C GLU A 14 8.52 -2.18 6.82
N ALA A 15 8.93 -1.96 8.07
CA ALA A 15 8.02 -1.98 9.21
C ALA A 15 6.96 -0.87 9.15
N ALA A 16 7.33 0.32 8.65
CA ALA A 16 6.40 1.43 8.46
C ALA A 16 5.34 1.10 7.41
N LEU A 17 5.71 0.49 6.28
CA LEU A 17 4.77 0.05 5.24
C LEU A 17 3.78 -1.00 5.76
N VAL A 18 4.27 -1.98 6.53
CA VAL A 18 3.41 -2.98 7.19
C VAL A 18 2.41 -2.31 8.14
N LYS A 19 2.83 -1.27 8.86
CA LYS A 19 1.92 -0.53 9.75
C LYS A 19 0.89 0.29 8.99
N ILE A 20 1.27 0.92 7.88
CA ILE A 20 0.34 1.63 7.00
C ILE A 20 -0.71 0.66 6.43
N ALA A 21 -0.30 -0.52 5.98
CA ALA A 21 -1.21 -1.54 5.45
C ALA A 21 -2.20 -2.07 6.50
N ASN A 22 -1.83 -2.04 7.79
CA ASN A 22 -2.66 -2.47 8.91
C ASN A 22 -3.32 -1.30 9.67
N ASP A 23 -3.34 -0.09 9.09
CA ASP A 23 -3.89 1.14 9.70
C ASP A 23 -3.41 1.38 11.16
N SER A 24 -2.14 1.06 11.42
CA SER A 24 -1.50 1.14 12.73
C SER A 24 -0.70 2.44 12.91
N LYS A 25 -0.51 2.89 14.15
CA LYS A 25 0.25 4.12 14.45
C LYS A 25 1.75 3.96 14.16
N LEU A 26 2.32 4.93 13.44
CA LEU A 26 3.75 4.99 13.15
C LEU A 26 4.53 5.73 14.25
N ARG A 27 5.76 5.28 14.50
CA ARG A 27 6.75 6.01 15.32
C ARG A 27 7.37 7.15 14.48
N ALA A 28 7.97 8.13 15.14
CA ALA A 28 8.60 9.28 14.45
C ALA A 28 9.65 8.87 13.41
N ALA A 29 10.49 7.87 13.73
CA ALA A 29 11.48 7.34 12.78
C ALA A 29 10.84 6.63 11.58
N GLU A 30 9.71 5.94 11.80
CA GLU A 30 8.95 5.28 10.74
C GLU A 30 8.29 6.31 9.84
N ALA A 31 7.62 7.31 10.42
CA ALA A 31 6.97 8.40 9.68
C ALA A 31 7.96 9.15 8.77
N ARG A 32 9.18 9.42 9.25
CA ARG A 32 10.26 10.00 8.44
C ARG A 32 10.70 9.07 7.30
N ALA A 33 10.73 7.76 7.52
CA ALA A 33 11.15 6.81 6.49
C ALA A 33 10.15 6.71 5.31
N VAL A 34 8.85 6.93 5.57
CA VAL A 34 7.78 6.87 4.56
C VAL A 34 7.26 8.25 4.15
N GLU A 35 8.00 9.32 4.44
CA GLU A 35 7.61 10.70 4.13
C GLU A 35 7.24 10.89 2.65
N ARG A 36 7.92 10.18 1.75
CA ARG A 36 7.64 10.20 0.29
C ARG A 36 6.25 9.69 -0.10
N PHE A 37 5.56 8.99 0.80
CA PHE A 37 4.21 8.48 0.59
C PHE A 37 3.14 9.36 1.23
N VAL A 38 3.50 10.43 1.96
CA VAL A 38 2.53 11.35 2.54
C VAL A 38 1.80 12.07 1.42
N VAL A 39 0.47 12.03 1.46
CA VAL A 39 -0.38 12.81 0.57
C VAL A 39 -0.73 14.09 1.31
N GLU A 40 -0.33 15.23 0.75
CA GLU A 40 -0.81 16.52 1.23
C GLU A 40 -2.34 16.51 1.20
N PRO A 41 -3.02 16.86 2.30
CA PRO A 41 -4.47 16.87 2.31
C PRO A 41 -4.91 17.81 1.20
N SER A 42 -5.62 17.26 0.21
CA SER A 42 -6.30 18.06 -0.79
C SER A 42 -7.15 19.06 -0.03
N THR A 43 -6.80 20.35 -0.13
CA THR A 43 -7.62 21.45 0.37
C THR A 43 -8.87 21.49 -0.48
N SER A 44 -9.80 20.56 -0.24
CA SER A 44 -11.18 20.78 -0.61
C SER A 44 -11.56 22.05 0.15
N THR A 45 -11.69 23.15 -0.59
CA THR A 45 -12.24 24.41 -0.13
C THR A 45 -13.61 24.10 0.45
N GLY A 46 -13.63 23.78 1.75
CA GLY A 46 -14.85 23.66 2.50
C GLY A 46 -15.51 25.02 2.43
N LYS A 47 -16.57 25.13 1.62
CA LYS A 47 -17.45 26.28 1.68
C LYS A 47 -17.85 26.43 3.14
N ARG A 48 -17.35 27.49 3.76
CA ARG A 48 -17.63 27.91 5.12
C ARG A 48 -19.15 27.90 5.26
N LYS A 49 -19.68 26.92 6.00
CA LYS A 49 -21.10 26.89 6.35
C LYS A 49 -21.37 28.16 7.13
N GLU A 50 -22.13 29.06 6.52
CA GLU A 50 -22.57 30.31 7.12
C GLU A 50 -23.29 29.97 8.44
N ARG A 51 -22.76 30.48 9.55
CA ARG A 51 -23.38 30.32 10.87
C ARG A 51 -24.65 31.16 10.86
N SER A 52 -25.79 30.52 10.60
CA SER A 52 -27.09 31.06 10.97
C SER A 52 -27.14 31.22 12.49
N SER A 53 -27.51 32.41 12.94
CA SER A 53 -27.56 32.86 14.34
C SER A 53 -28.55 32.07 15.21
N ASP A 54 -29.38 31.20 14.63
CA ASP A 54 -30.53 30.61 15.32
C ASP A 54 -30.22 29.25 15.99
N ASN A 55 -28.95 28.85 16.01
CA ASN A 55 -28.55 27.52 16.45
C ASN A 55 -27.68 27.49 17.73
N ASP A 56 -27.48 28.64 18.38
CA ASP A 56 -26.67 28.76 19.60
C ASP A 56 -27.20 27.86 20.74
N THR A 57 -28.51 27.86 20.96
CA THR A 57 -29.15 27.08 22.03
C THR A 57 -29.04 25.57 21.82
N SER A 58 -28.98 25.11 20.57
CA SER A 58 -28.84 23.67 20.25
C SER A 58 -27.38 23.20 20.29
N GLU A 59 -26.42 24.09 20.06
CA GLU A 59 -24.98 23.81 20.12
C GLU A 59 -24.52 23.63 21.58
N ILE A 60 -25.06 24.42 22.51
CA ILE A 60 -24.78 24.31 23.95
C ILE A 60 -25.32 22.99 24.53
N LEU A 61 -26.55 22.60 24.17
CA LEU A 61 -27.17 21.37 24.68
C LEU A 61 -26.53 20.09 24.13
N ARG A 62 -25.99 20.12 22.90
CA ARG A 62 -25.29 18.97 22.30
C ARG A 62 -23.79 18.90 22.62
N GLY A 63 -23.24 19.92 23.28
CA GLY A 63 -21.83 19.99 23.72
C GLY A 63 -21.46 19.05 24.87
N GLY A 64 -22.38 18.22 25.35
CA GLY A 64 -22.12 17.21 26.37
C GLY A 64 -21.13 16.14 25.91
N LYS A 65 -19.87 16.26 26.34
CA LYS A 65 -18.82 15.23 26.33
C LYS A 65 -18.57 14.54 24.98
N GLN A 66 -18.19 15.30 23.96
CA GLN A 66 -17.36 14.71 22.91
C GLN A 66 -15.94 14.58 23.49
N PRO A 67 -15.35 13.37 23.55
CA PRO A 67 -13.94 13.26 23.90
C PRO A 67 -13.16 14.07 22.86
N ARG A 68 -12.32 14.99 23.35
CA ARG A 68 -11.37 15.72 22.51
C ARG A 68 -10.55 14.67 21.78
N ARG A 69 -10.85 14.44 20.50
CA ARG A 69 -9.89 13.78 19.62
C ARG A 69 -8.72 14.75 19.59
N ASP A 70 -7.65 14.42 20.30
CA ASP A 70 -6.40 15.15 20.20
C ASP A 70 -6.13 15.39 18.72
N GLY A 71 -5.95 16.66 18.36
CA GLY A 71 -5.83 17.17 16.99
C GLY A 71 -4.55 16.74 16.31
N ALA A 72 -4.26 15.44 16.29
CA ALA A 72 -3.35 14.86 15.34
C ALA A 72 -4.05 14.93 13.99
N VAL A 73 -3.62 15.87 13.15
CA VAL A 73 -3.91 15.87 11.71
C VAL A 73 -3.68 14.45 11.23
N ALA A 74 -4.74 13.77 10.78
CA ALA A 74 -4.63 12.42 10.26
C ALA A 74 -3.78 12.50 8.99
N VAL A 75 -2.50 12.14 9.10
CA VAL A 75 -1.59 12.06 7.96
C VAL A 75 -2.13 10.95 7.05
N SER A 76 -2.55 11.33 5.86
CA SER A 76 -2.95 10.38 4.84
C SER A 76 -1.71 9.90 4.09
N TYR A 77 -1.61 8.59 3.88
CA TYR A 77 -0.58 7.98 3.06
C TYR A 77 -1.19 7.54 1.74
N SER A 78 -0.44 7.64 0.66
CA SER A 78 -0.90 7.24 -0.66
C SER A 78 -1.17 5.74 -0.70
N ASP A 79 -2.13 5.32 -1.52
CA ASP A 79 -2.44 3.91 -1.71
C ASP A 79 -1.23 3.11 -2.22
N LEU A 80 -0.27 3.77 -2.87
CA LEU A 80 1.01 3.17 -3.26
C LEU A 80 1.77 2.57 -2.07
N ALA A 81 1.70 3.19 -0.88
CA ALA A 81 2.35 2.66 0.32
C ALA A 81 1.76 1.29 0.73
N LYS A 82 0.47 1.07 0.47
CA LYS A 82 -0.20 -0.22 0.72
C LYS A 82 0.13 -1.27 -0.35
N MET A 83 0.50 -0.82 -1.54
CA MET A 83 0.87 -1.68 -2.67
C MET A 83 2.33 -2.13 -2.63
N VAL A 84 3.21 -1.45 -1.88
CA VAL A 84 4.59 -1.91 -1.72
C VAL A 84 4.57 -3.22 -0.94
N PRO A 85 4.96 -4.36 -1.54
CA PRO A 85 4.94 -5.62 -0.85
C PRO A 85 5.93 -5.57 0.31
N PRO A 86 5.56 -6.07 1.51
CA PRO A 86 6.37 -5.91 2.71
C PRO A 86 7.68 -6.72 2.71
N THR A 87 8.02 -7.49 1.66
CA THR A 87 9.32 -8.16 1.48
C THR A 87 9.52 -8.65 0.04
N SER A 88 10.75 -9.05 -0.28
CA SER A 88 11.20 -9.84 -1.46
C SER A 88 10.47 -11.17 -1.71
N ASN A 89 9.52 -11.61 -0.86
CA ASN A 89 8.87 -12.92 -0.99
C ASN A 89 8.19 -13.13 -2.36
N THR A 90 7.75 -12.06 -3.03
CA THR A 90 7.21 -12.14 -4.39
C THR A 90 8.26 -12.64 -5.39
N VAL A 91 9.51 -12.18 -5.26
CA VAL A 91 10.62 -12.57 -6.12
C VAL A 91 11.07 -14.00 -5.80
N GLU A 92 11.15 -14.37 -4.52
CA GLU A 92 11.46 -15.76 -4.12
C GLU A 92 10.40 -16.75 -4.60
N ARG A 93 9.11 -16.40 -4.48
CA ARG A 93 8.00 -17.19 -5.03
C ARG A 93 8.08 -17.31 -6.54
N LEU A 94 8.41 -16.22 -7.25
CA LEU A 94 8.62 -16.24 -8.69
C LEU A 94 9.71 -17.24 -9.07
N PHE A 95 10.91 -17.13 -8.47
CA PHE A 95 12.01 -18.05 -8.77
C PHE A 95 11.70 -19.51 -8.39
N SER A 96 10.96 -19.73 -7.29
CA SER A 96 10.49 -21.07 -6.94
C SER A 96 9.55 -21.66 -7.99
N GLN A 97 8.70 -20.84 -8.61
CA GLN A 97 7.81 -21.29 -9.70
C GLN A 97 8.55 -21.49 -11.02
N CYS A 98 9.63 -20.75 -11.25
CA CYS A 98 10.49 -20.90 -12.41
C CYS A 98 11.37 -22.16 -12.36
N LYS A 99 11.75 -22.61 -11.16
CA LYS A 99 12.61 -23.78 -10.95
C LYS A 99 12.20 -25.05 -11.73
N PRO A 100 10.92 -25.51 -11.72
CA PRO A 100 10.51 -26.66 -12.53
C PRO A 100 10.53 -26.42 -14.05
N VAL A 101 10.55 -25.16 -14.50
CA VAL A 101 10.68 -24.82 -15.92
C VAL A 101 12.13 -24.97 -16.38
N LEU A 102 13.08 -24.67 -15.50
CA LEU A 102 14.53 -24.82 -15.70
C LEU A 102 14.99 -26.26 -15.36
N THR A 103 14.51 -27.24 -16.12
CA THR A 103 14.90 -28.66 -15.97
C THR A 103 15.89 -29.08 -17.06
N HIS A 104 16.72 -30.09 -16.77
CA HIS A 104 17.69 -30.63 -17.74
C HIS A 104 17.04 -31.09 -19.06
N GLN A 105 15.78 -31.51 -19.03
CA GLN A 105 15.05 -31.92 -20.24
C GLN A 105 14.67 -30.74 -21.15
N ARG A 106 14.83 -29.49 -20.68
CA ARG A 106 14.48 -28.27 -21.40
C ARG A 106 15.70 -27.42 -21.76
N THR A 107 16.88 -28.03 -21.84
CA THR A 107 18.15 -27.36 -22.18
C THR A 107 18.15 -26.70 -23.57
N CYS A 108 17.29 -27.14 -24.49
CA CYS A 108 17.10 -26.50 -25.80
C CYS A 108 16.26 -25.22 -25.75
N MET A 109 15.67 -24.87 -24.59
CA MET A 109 14.93 -23.62 -24.43
C MET A 109 15.91 -22.45 -24.32
N LEU A 110 15.81 -21.50 -25.26
CA LEU A 110 16.58 -20.27 -25.20
C LEU A 110 16.21 -19.45 -23.95
N PRO A 111 17.16 -18.75 -23.30
CA PRO A 111 16.89 -17.92 -22.12
C PRO A 111 15.75 -16.91 -22.33
N ALA A 112 15.71 -16.25 -23.51
CA ALA A 112 14.65 -15.30 -23.86
C ALA A 112 13.24 -15.93 -23.84
N ASN A 113 13.13 -17.19 -24.27
CA ASN A 113 11.84 -17.90 -24.26
C ASN A 113 11.43 -18.25 -22.83
N PHE A 114 12.38 -18.62 -21.98
CA PHE A 114 12.13 -18.85 -20.55
C PHE A 114 11.67 -17.57 -19.85
N GLU A 115 12.37 -16.45 -20.08
CA GLU A 115 12.01 -15.14 -19.51
C GLU A 115 10.60 -14.73 -19.91
N MET A 116 10.26 -14.90 -21.20
CA MET A 116 8.91 -14.61 -21.70
C MET A 116 7.87 -15.52 -21.05
N LEU A 117 8.10 -16.82 -20.92
CA LEU A 117 7.17 -17.73 -20.22
C LEU A 117 7.01 -17.39 -18.73
N ALA A 118 8.10 -17.02 -18.05
CA ALA A 118 8.07 -16.62 -16.65
C ALA A 118 7.28 -15.32 -16.45
N PHE A 119 7.51 -14.33 -17.32
CA PHE A 119 6.75 -13.08 -17.36
C PHE A 119 5.27 -13.37 -17.64
N LEU A 120 4.98 -14.16 -18.69
CA LEU A 120 3.63 -14.57 -19.08
C LEU A 120 2.84 -15.23 -17.93
N ARG A 121 3.53 -16.04 -17.14
CA ARG A 121 2.94 -16.73 -16.00
C ARG A 121 2.76 -15.82 -14.78
N ALA A 122 3.72 -14.94 -14.50
CA ALA A 122 3.71 -14.09 -13.31
C ALA A 122 2.63 -13.01 -13.38
N THR A 123 2.35 -12.48 -14.57
CA THR A 123 1.34 -11.45 -14.78
C THR A 123 0.02 -12.00 -15.34
N ARG A 124 -0.27 -13.31 -15.11
CA ARG A 124 -1.52 -13.99 -15.54
C ARG A 124 -2.80 -13.19 -15.27
N ASP A 125 -2.84 -12.51 -14.14
CA ASP A 125 -4.03 -11.78 -13.71
C ASP A 125 -4.22 -10.45 -14.47
N LEU A 126 -3.18 -9.93 -15.13
CA LEU A 126 -3.23 -8.68 -15.90
C LEU A 126 -3.69 -8.84 -17.36
N TRP A 127 -3.75 -10.06 -17.89
CA TRP A 127 -4.17 -10.35 -19.27
C TRP A 127 -5.12 -11.56 -19.35
N ASN A 128 -5.93 -11.74 -18.31
CA ASN A 128 -6.98 -12.76 -18.31
C ASN A 128 -8.09 -12.36 -19.29
N ALA A 129 -8.86 -13.32 -19.83
CA ALA A 129 -9.93 -13.07 -20.79
C ALA A 129 -10.99 -12.05 -20.30
N THR A 130 -11.09 -11.85 -18.99
CA THR A 130 -11.92 -10.80 -18.38
C THR A 130 -11.49 -9.37 -18.75
N SER A 131 -10.22 -9.13 -19.07
CA SER A 131 -9.76 -7.81 -19.55
C SER A 131 -10.12 -7.54 -21.02
N LEU A 132 -10.67 -8.54 -21.73
CA LEU A 132 -11.16 -8.42 -23.11
C LEU A 132 -12.68 -8.20 -23.17
N VAL A 133 -13.38 -8.29 -22.03
CA VAL A 133 -14.79 -7.95 -21.94
C VAL A 133 -14.87 -6.46 -21.64
N ASP A 134 -14.79 -5.65 -22.69
CA ASP A 134 -15.24 -4.26 -22.62
C ASP A 134 -16.71 -4.30 -22.19
N THR A 135 -17.01 -3.76 -21.01
CA THR A 135 -18.39 -3.48 -20.61
C THR A 135 -18.88 -2.33 -21.47
N GLU A 136 -19.55 -2.65 -22.58
CA GLU A 136 -20.49 -1.75 -23.25
C GLU A 136 -21.63 -1.31 -22.32
#